data_AF-A0A2A5D7V4-F1
#
_entry.id   AF-A0A2A5D7V4-F1
#
_cell.length_a   1.000
_cell.length_b   1.000
_cell.length_c   1.000
_cell.angle_alpha   90.00
_cell.angle_beta   90.00
_cell.angle_gamma   90.00
#
_symmetry.space_group_name_H-M   'P 1'
#
loop_
_entity.id
_entity.type
_entity.pdbx_description
1 polymer ?
#
loop_
_entity_poly.entity_id
_entity_poly.type
_entity_poly.pdbx_seq_one_letter_code
_entity_poly.pdbx_strand_id
1 'polypeptide(L)'
;MAVICMATEIMSYKPIFSLIHGLNRKIRQLNLKNVSQSNTSTYVCLTANEEDMPFRVHSADHISIFVANLDELCDYLQITPKNYIILCYLLGTAQRKALETNTLLQPHDLSHPEKVRCLFNLSGTSHDYIVQLDNPTICRGCRDFYHALGCDGEMIEIMEMVKTIRHKPLKNRQIPQ
;
A
#
# COMPACT_ATOMS: atom_id res chain seq x y z
N MET A 1 1.64 1.56 22.24
CA MET A 1 1.32 1.13 20.86
C MET A 1 -0.08 1.58 20.51
N ALA A 2 -0.24 2.33 19.42
CA ALA A 2 -1.55 2.66 18.86
C ALA A 2 -1.65 1.95 17.50
N VAL A 3 -2.60 1.03 17.39
CA VAL A 3 -2.91 0.25 16.19
C VAL A 3 -4.29 0.71 15.73
N ILE A 4 -4.42 1.19 14.48
CA ILE A 4 -5.73 1.57 13.91
C ILE A 4 -6.11 0.49 12.91
N CYS A 5 -7.06 -0.37 13.27
CA CYS A 5 -7.65 -1.35 12.37
C CYS A 5 -8.89 -0.75 11.68
N MET A 6 -8.90 -0.73 10.36
CA MET A 6 -10.08 -0.44 9.54
C MET A 6 -10.63 -1.76 9.00
N ALA A 7 -11.89 -2.08 9.29
CA ALA A 7 -12.65 -3.09 8.55
C ALA A 7 -13.40 -2.37 7.44
N THR A 8 -13.14 -2.72 6.18
CA THR A 8 -13.85 -2.12 5.03
C THR A 8 -14.75 -3.17 4.39
N GLU A 9 -16.07 -2.95 4.45
CA GLU A 9 -17.00 -3.61 3.53
C GLU A 9 -16.92 -2.91 2.16
N ILE A 10 -16.77 -3.70 1.10
CA ILE A 10 -16.64 -3.24 -0.28
C ILE A 10 -18.01 -2.76 -0.77
N MET A 11 -18.35 -1.50 -0.51
CA MET A 11 -19.34 -0.76 -1.30
C MET A 11 -18.98 0.73 -1.33
N SER A 12 -18.41 1.14 -2.47
CA SER A 12 -18.05 2.52 -2.83
C SER A 12 -16.95 3.16 -1.96
N TYR A 13 -15.86 3.59 -2.60
CA TYR A 13 -14.65 4.23 -2.07
C TYR A 13 -14.82 5.38 -1.05
N LYS A 14 -16.04 5.78 -0.69
CA LYS A 14 -16.35 6.91 0.20
C LYS A 14 -15.86 6.79 1.67
N PRO A 15 -15.73 5.63 2.34
CA PRO A 15 -15.43 5.62 3.77
C PRO A 15 -13.96 5.93 4.12
N ILE A 16 -13.00 5.74 3.20
CA ILE A 16 -11.59 6.14 3.44
C ILE A 16 -11.46 7.68 3.45
N PHE A 17 -12.29 8.40 2.69
CA PHE A 17 -12.18 9.86 2.53
C PHE A 17 -12.52 10.65 3.80
N SER A 18 -13.37 10.14 4.69
CA SER A 18 -13.75 10.84 5.93
C SER A 18 -12.70 10.72 7.03
N LEU A 19 -11.81 9.73 6.99
CA LEU A 19 -10.76 9.51 7.98
C LEU A 19 -9.53 10.42 7.79
N ILE A 20 -9.20 10.78 6.55
CA ILE A 20 -7.98 11.53 6.22
C ILE A 20 -8.03 12.98 6.71
N HIS A 21 -9.23 13.59 6.80
CA HIS A 21 -9.39 14.97 7.26
C HIS A 21 -9.08 15.18 8.76
N GLY A 22 -8.98 14.12 9.55
CA GLY A 22 -8.74 14.18 11.01
C GLY A 22 -7.31 13.86 11.46
N LEU A 23 -6.42 13.39 10.58
CA LEU A 23 -5.10 12.86 10.95
C LEU A 23 -4.09 13.93 11.43
N ASN A 24 -4.37 15.22 11.24
CA ASN A 24 -3.43 16.30 11.55
C ASN A 24 -3.26 16.65 13.04
N ARG A 25 -4.10 16.15 13.96
CA ARG A 25 -3.95 16.44 15.40
C ARG A 25 -4.46 15.29 16.28
N LYS A 26 -3.53 14.55 16.88
CA LYS A 26 -3.73 13.48 17.89
C LYS A 26 -4.38 12.20 17.35
N ILE A 27 -3.52 11.21 17.10
CA ILE A 27 -3.87 9.80 16.94
C ILE A 27 -4.60 9.33 18.21
N ARG A 28 -5.94 9.32 18.15
CA ARG A 28 -6.84 8.65 19.10
C ARG A 28 -7.64 7.63 18.31
N GLN A 29 -7.69 6.41 18.85
CA GLN A 29 -8.42 5.25 18.32
C GLN A 29 -9.76 5.65 17.68
N LEU A 30 -9.89 5.44 16.37
CA LEU A 30 -11.16 5.52 15.66
C LEU A 30 -11.76 4.12 15.60
N ASN A 31 -12.61 3.80 16.58
CA ASN A 31 -13.50 2.65 16.55
C ASN A 31 -14.74 3.03 15.73
N LEU A 32 -14.84 2.58 14.49
CA LEU A 32 -16.06 2.68 13.71
C LEU A 32 -16.88 1.40 13.93
N LYS A 33 -17.96 1.54 14.72
CA LYS A 33 -18.99 0.52 14.88
C LYS A 33 -19.88 0.46 13.64
N ASN A 34 -20.23 -0.79 13.29
CA ASN A 34 -21.26 -1.27 12.37
C ASN A 34 -20.88 -1.23 10.88
N VAL A 35 -20.77 -2.40 10.25
CA VAL A 35 -21.87 -3.03 9.49
C VAL A 35 -21.70 -4.56 9.55
N SER A 36 -22.84 -5.25 9.49
CA SER A 36 -23.07 -6.67 9.63
C SER A 36 -23.26 -7.35 8.27
N GLN A 37 -22.67 -8.55 8.15
CA GLN A 37 -22.99 -9.65 7.21
C GLN A 37 -22.40 -9.60 5.79
N SER A 38 -21.08 -9.85 5.70
CA SER A 38 -20.55 -10.94 4.85
C SER A 38 -19.23 -11.45 5.47
N ASN A 39 -19.00 -12.77 5.49
CA ASN A 39 -17.96 -13.42 6.29
C ASN A 39 -16.51 -13.25 5.76
N THR A 40 -16.24 -12.25 4.92
CA THR A 40 -14.90 -11.98 4.34
C THR A 40 -14.64 -10.48 4.36
N SER A 41 -14.39 -9.95 5.57
CA SER A 41 -14.02 -8.55 5.74
C SER A 41 -12.51 -8.40 5.65
N THR A 42 -12.01 -7.59 4.70
CA THR A 42 -10.60 -7.21 4.67
C THR A 42 -10.29 -6.21 5.78
N TYR A 43 -9.27 -6.49 6.58
CA TYR A 43 -8.74 -5.64 7.62
C TYR A 43 -7.51 -4.90 7.12
N VAL A 44 -7.55 -3.57 7.14
CA VAL A 44 -6.42 -2.71 6.83
C VAL A 44 -5.98 -2.01 8.10
N CYS A 45 -4.74 -2.26 8.54
CA CYS A 45 -4.17 -1.61 9.71
C CYS A 45 -3.20 -0.50 9.30
N LEU A 46 -3.36 0.70 9.85
CA LEU A 46 -2.31 1.73 9.82
C LEU A 46 -1.47 1.60 11.10
N THR A 47 -0.17 1.45 10.94
CA THR A 47 0.76 1.22 12.05
C THR A 47 1.94 2.19 11.99
N ALA A 48 2.27 2.77 13.14
CA ALA A 48 3.42 3.67 13.32
C ALA A 48 4.70 2.91 13.69
N ASN A 49 4.72 1.58 13.56
CA ASN A 49 5.95 0.81 13.74
C ASN A 49 6.90 1.10 12.58
N GLU A 50 8.18 1.25 12.90
CA GLU A 50 9.24 1.33 11.91
C GLU A 50 9.45 -0.06 11.30
N GLU A 51 9.29 -0.15 9.98
CA GLU A 51 9.58 -1.34 9.18
C GLU A 51 10.24 -0.89 7.89
N ASP A 52 11.05 -1.78 7.30
CA ASP A 52 11.76 -1.52 6.06
C ASP A 52 10.86 -1.53 4.81
N MET A 53 9.58 -1.91 4.97
CA MET A 53 8.61 -2.01 3.89
C MET A 53 7.40 -1.11 4.12
N PRO A 54 6.80 -0.58 3.05
CA PRO A 54 5.64 0.32 3.12
C PRO A 54 4.34 -0.33 3.59
N PHE A 55 4.18 -1.63 3.30
CA PHE A 55 3.02 -2.42 3.68
C PHE A 55 3.42 -3.90 3.75
N ARG A 56 2.59 -4.70 4.43
CA ARG A 56 2.72 -6.16 4.52
C ARG A 56 1.35 -6.80 4.45
N VAL A 57 1.22 -7.81 3.61
CA VAL A 57 0.07 -8.71 3.61
C VAL A 57 0.40 -9.89 4.54
N HIS A 58 -0.41 -10.07 5.59
CA HIS A 58 -0.22 -11.16 6.54
C HIS A 58 -0.99 -12.41 6.13
N SER A 59 -2.15 -12.21 5.52
CA SER A 59 -3.07 -13.25 5.06
C SER A 59 -4.03 -12.67 4.01
N ALA A 60 -4.91 -13.51 3.46
CA ALA A 60 -6.00 -13.10 2.56
C ALA A 60 -6.95 -12.03 3.16
N ASP A 61 -6.91 -11.82 4.48
CA ASP A 61 -7.83 -10.89 5.16
C ASP A 61 -7.13 -9.72 5.82
N HIS A 62 -5.79 -9.64 5.82
CA HIS A 62 -5.08 -8.65 6.63
C HIS A 62 -3.91 -7.99 5.89
N ILE A 63 -4.00 -6.65 5.78
CA ILE A 63 -2.97 -5.77 5.24
C ILE A 63 -2.55 -4.78 6.33
N SER A 64 -1.26 -4.66 6.60
CA SER A 64 -0.68 -3.60 7.42
C SER A 64 0.00 -2.57 6.52
N ILE A 65 -0.20 -1.27 6.78
CA ILE A 65 0.48 -0.15 6.11
C ILE A 65 1.27 0.61 7.16
N PHE A 66 2.56 0.83 6.90
CA PHE A 66 3.50 1.44 7.83
C PHE A 66 3.65 2.94 7.54
N VAL A 67 3.50 3.75 8.59
CA VAL A 67 3.37 5.22 8.51
C VAL A 67 4.28 5.98 9.50
N ALA A 68 5.31 5.34 10.05
CA ALA A 68 6.16 5.91 11.11
C ALA A 68 6.80 7.27 10.75
N ASN A 69 7.16 7.48 9.47
CA ASN A 69 7.77 8.71 8.94
C ASN A 69 6.99 9.24 7.71
N LEU A 70 5.66 9.14 7.77
CA LEU A 70 4.80 9.39 6.62
C LEU A 70 4.94 10.83 6.10
N ASP A 71 4.98 11.81 7.00
CA ASP A 71 5.01 13.22 6.63
C ASP A 71 6.35 13.58 5.96
N GLU A 72 7.48 13.17 6.55
CA GLU A 72 8.82 13.39 6.00
C GLU A 72 9.00 12.71 4.63
N LEU A 73 8.52 11.46 4.51
CA LEU A 73 8.53 10.70 3.27
C LEU A 73 7.73 11.39 2.17
N CYS A 74 6.51 11.82 2.51
CA CYS A 74 5.60 12.49 1.59
C CYS A 74 6.14 13.84 1.14
N ASP A 75 6.72 14.62 2.06
CA ASP A 75 7.36 15.89 1.74
C ASP A 75 8.58 15.69 0.83
N TYR A 76 9.41 14.67 1.08
CA TYR A 76 10.54 14.36 0.21
C TYR A 76 10.10 14.00 -1.22
N LEU A 77 9.13 13.08 -1.32
CA LEU A 77 8.61 12.56 -2.59
C LEU A 77 7.61 13.50 -3.29
N GLN A 78 7.19 14.57 -2.61
CA GLN A 78 6.15 15.51 -3.08
C GLN A 78 4.79 14.82 -3.36
N ILE A 79 4.51 13.72 -2.65
CA ILE A 79 3.24 13.01 -2.70
C ILE A 79 2.41 13.39 -1.48
N THR A 80 1.08 13.33 -1.57
CA THR A 80 0.25 13.53 -0.38
C THR A 80 0.25 12.25 0.48
N PRO A 81 0.17 12.35 1.81
CA PRO A 81 -0.02 11.19 2.71
C PRO A 81 -1.18 10.29 2.29
N LYS A 82 -2.25 10.92 1.79
CA LYS A 82 -3.40 10.23 1.21
C LYS A 82 -3.01 9.33 0.04
N ASN A 83 -2.29 9.85 -0.94
CA ASN A 83 -1.94 9.09 -2.14
C ASN A 83 -0.95 7.97 -1.81
N TYR A 84 -0.04 8.19 -0.85
CA TYR A 84 0.84 7.13 -0.34
C TYR A 84 0.04 5.97 0.26
N ILE A 85 -0.89 6.27 1.17
CA ILE A 85 -1.71 5.24 1.83
C ILE A 85 -2.56 4.49 0.80
N ILE A 86 -3.16 5.21 -0.16
CA ILE A 86 -3.96 4.59 -1.23
C ILE A 86 -3.09 3.67 -2.08
N LEU A 87 -1.89 4.11 -2.47
CA LEU A 87 -0.98 3.26 -3.24
C LEU A 87 -0.64 1.97 -2.48
N CYS A 88 -0.25 2.08 -1.21
CA CYS A 88 0.08 0.93 -0.37
C CYS A 88 -1.11 -0.03 -0.21
N TYR A 89 -2.31 0.53 -0.02
CA TYR A 89 -3.54 -0.25 0.04
C TYR A 89 -3.81 -1.00 -1.26
N LEU A 90 -3.68 -0.35 -2.42
CA LEU A 90 -3.92 -0.97 -3.72
C LEU A 90 -2.91 -2.10 -4.00
N LEU A 91 -1.62 -1.85 -3.74
CA LEU A 91 -0.57 -2.86 -3.85
C LEU A 91 -0.83 -4.06 -2.93
N GLY A 92 -1.20 -3.81 -1.67
CA GLY A 92 -1.57 -4.85 -0.72
C GLY A 92 -2.82 -5.61 -1.14
N THR A 93 -3.80 -4.94 -1.74
CA THR A 93 -5.05 -5.57 -2.21
C THR A 93 -4.81 -6.52 -3.38
N ALA A 94 -3.94 -6.14 -4.33
CA ALA A 94 -3.52 -7.04 -5.40
C ALA A 94 -2.82 -8.30 -4.85
N GLN A 95 -1.90 -8.12 -3.90
CA GLN A 95 -1.24 -9.24 -3.21
C GLN A 95 -2.24 -10.14 -2.47
N ARG A 96 -3.17 -9.54 -1.75
CA ARG A 96 -4.23 -10.24 -1.01
C ARG A 96 -5.09 -11.10 -1.94
N LYS A 97 -5.58 -10.52 -3.04
CA LYS A 97 -6.39 -11.23 -4.04
C LYS A 97 -5.63 -12.35 -4.72
N ALA A 98 -4.31 -12.19 -4.94
CA ALA A 98 -3.46 -13.26 -5.42
C ALA A 98 -3.45 -14.47 -4.47
N LEU A 99 -3.36 -14.24 -3.14
CA LEU A 99 -3.45 -15.32 -2.13
C LEU A 99 -4.83 -15.97 -2.09
N GLU A 100 -5.91 -15.20 -2.25
CA GLU A 100 -7.28 -15.75 -2.35
C GLU A 100 -7.44 -16.63 -3.57
N THR A 101 -6.87 -16.22 -4.70
CA THR A 101 -7.00 -16.91 -5.99
C THR A 101 -6.17 -18.19 -6.03
N ASN A 102 -4.99 -18.17 -5.42
CA ASN A 102 -4.10 -19.33 -5.36
C ASN A 102 -3.63 -19.58 -3.92
N THR A 103 -4.30 -20.52 -3.25
CA THR A 103 -4.06 -20.88 -1.85
C THR A 103 -2.71 -21.57 -1.60
N LEU A 104 -2.01 -21.98 -2.65
CA LEU A 104 -0.64 -22.49 -2.54
C LEU A 104 0.38 -21.36 -2.34
N LEU A 105 0.06 -20.14 -2.76
CA LEU A 105 0.92 -18.98 -2.56
C LEU A 105 0.96 -18.61 -1.08
N GLN A 106 2.15 -18.27 -0.62
CA GLN A 106 2.41 -17.65 0.66
C GLN A 106 2.72 -16.16 0.46
N PRO A 107 2.53 -15.31 1.49
CA PRO A 107 2.80 -13.87 1.35
C PRO A 107 4.22 -13.53 0.85
N HIS A 108 5.22 -14.35 1.18
CA HIS A 108 6.59 -14.15 0.73
C HIS A 108 6.80 -14.43 -0.77
N ASP A 109 5.95 -15.26 -1.39
CA ASP A 109 6.01 -15.57 -2.83
C ASP A 109 5.63 -14.36 -3.69
N LEU A 110 4.98 -13.35 -3.09
CA LEU A 110 4.50 -12.15 -3.77
C LEU A 110 5.50 -11.00 -3.76
N SER A 111 6.65 -11.17 -3.09
CA SER A 111 7.74 -10.21 -3.10
C SER A 111 8.59 -10.41 -4.36
N HIS A 112 8.88 -9.34 -5.10
CA HIS A 112 9.66 -9.39 -6.34
C HIS A 112 11.11 -8.90 -6.13
N PRO A 113 12.09 -9.78 -5.83
CA PRO A 113 13.40 -9.35 -5.35
C PRO A 113 14.33 -8.70 -6.39
N GLU A 114 14.16 -8.98 -7.68
CA GLU A 114 15.21 -8.72 -8.68
C GLU A 114 15.07 -7.41 -9.46
N LYS A 115 14.03 -6.60 -9.22
CA LYS A 115 13.80 -5.37 -10.01
C LYS A 115 13.72 -4.14 -9.13
N VAL A 116 14.86 -3.44 -9.07
CA VAL A 116 15.16 -2.22 -8.27
C VAL A 116 14.09 -1.11 -8.34
N ARG A 117 13.21 -1.11 -9.35
CA ARG A 117 12.18 -0.06 -9.55
C ARG A 117 10.73 -0.54 -9.54
N CYS A 118 10.48 -1.82 -9.31
CA CYS A 118 9.13 -2.35 -9.25
C CYS A 118 8.52 -2.07 -7.88
N LEU A 119 7.32 -1.49 -7.80
CA LEU A 119 6.64 -1.26 -6.51
C LEU A 119 6.27 -2.54 -5.74
N PHE A 120 6.33 -3.71 -6.38
CA PHE A 120 6.20 -5.01 -5.72
C PHE A 120 7.55 -5.58 -5.21
N ASN A 121 8.64 -4.84 -5.35
CA ASN A 121 9.91 -5.22 -4.74
C ASN A 121 9.95 -4.76 -3.28
N LEU A 122 9.51 -5.65 -2.39
CA LEU A 122 9.48 -5.44 -0.94
C LEU A 122 10.70 -6.06 -0.23
N SER A 123 11.74 -6.44 -0.97
CA SER A 123 12.93 -7.11 -0.41
C SER A 123 14.04 -6.15 0.05
N GLY A 124 13.90 -4.86 -0.24
CA GLY A 124 14.88 -3.84 0.07
C GLY A 124 14.64 -3.13 1.41
N THR A 125 15.51 -2.18 1.69
CA THR A 125 15.40 -1.24 2.81
C THR A 125 14.32 -0.19 2.54
N SER A 126 13.94 0.57 3.58
CA SER A 126 13.05 1.73 3.41
C SER A 126 13.59 2.73 2.38
N HIS A 127 14.92 2.94 2.32
CA HIS A 127 15.59 3.75 1.29
C HIS A 127 15.38 3.23 -0.13
N ASP A 128 15.44 1.92 -0.34
CA ASP A 128 15.19 1.32 -1.65
C ASP A 128 13.77 1.61 -2.12
N TYR A 129 12.80 1.57 -1.20
CA TYR A 129 11.41 1.88 -1.52
C TYR A 129 11.18 3.36 -1.84
N ILE A 130 11.91 4.27 -1.18
CA ILE A 130 11.91 5.71 -1.53
C ILE A 130 12.33 5.90 -2.98
N VAL A 131 13.41 5.23 -3.41
CA VAL A 131 13.90 5.29 -4.80
C VAL A 131 12.86 4.74 -5.78
N GLN A 132 12.14 3.68 -5.40
CA GLN A 132 11.04 3.14 -6.20
C GLN A 132 9.88 4.14 -6.34
N LEU A 133 9.54 4.86 -5.27
CA LEU A 133 8.46 5.86 -5.28
C LEU A 133 8.81 7.15 -6.04
N ASP A 134 10.08 7.52 -6.16
CA ASP A 134 10.51 8.70 -6.95
C ASP A 134 10.22 8.50 -8.46
N ASN A 135 10.32 7.25 -8.94
CA ASN A 135 9.91 6.90 -10.30
C ASN A 135 9.13 5.57 -10.30
N PRO A 136 7.84 5.62 -9.91
CA PRO A 136 7.04 4.44 -9.61
C PRO A 136 6.73 3.66 -10.88
N THR A 137 7.05 2.37 -10.87
CA THR A 137 6.77 1.48 -12.00
C THR A 137 6.35 0.09 -11.52
N ILE A 138 5.58 -0.61 -12.36
CA ILE A 138 5.36 -2.05 -12.23
C ILE A 138 6.06 -2.74 -13.40
N CYS A 139 6.92 -3.71 -13.09
CA CYS A 139 7.64 -4.44 -14.12
C CYS A 139 6.68 -5.32 -14.95
N ARG A 140 7.10 -5.74 -16.15
CA ARG A 140 6.30 -6.65 -16.98
C ARG A 140 6.00 -7.98 -16.25
N GLY A 141 6.97 -8.54 -15.53
CA GLY A 141 6.80 -9.80 -14.80
C GLY A 141 5.68 -9.75 -13.77
N CYS A 142 5.63 -8.70 -12.94
CA CYS A 142 4.54 -8.51 -11.99
C CYS A 142 3.20 -8.31 -12.69
N ARG A 143 3.14 -7.56 -13.80
CA ARG A 143 1.89 -7.40 -14.57
C ARG A 143 1.38 -8.73 -15.10
N ASP A 144 2.24 -9.52 -15.73
CA ASP A 144 1.88 -10.81 -16.30
C ASP A 144 1.48 -11.81 -15.19
N PHE A 145 2.16 -11.78 -14.05
CA PHE A 145 1.85 -12.59 -12.86
C PHE A 145 0.46 -12.26 -12.28
N TYR A 146 0.18 -10.99 -12.00
CA TYR A 146 -1.12 -10.57 -11.43
C TYR A 146 -2.27 -10.73 -12.44
N HIS A 147 -2.00 -10.56 -13.73
CA HIS A 147 -2.97 -10.88 -14.79
C HIS A 147 -3.35 -12.37 -14.77
N ALA A 148 -2.36 -13.26 -14.68
CA ALA A 148 -2.61 -14.70 -14.59
C ALA A 148 -3.42 -15.11 -13.34
N LEU A 149 -3.39 -14.28 -12.29
CA LEU A 149 -4.17 -14.45 -11.06
C LEU A 149 -5.48 -13.64 -11.06
N GLY A 150 -5.93 -13.12 -12.20
CA GLY A 150 -7.21 -12.41 -12.30
C GLY A 150 -7.27 -11.09 -11.55
N CYS A 151 -6.13 -10.45 -11.27
CA CYS A 151 -6.02 -9.18 -10.54
C CYS A 151 -6.05 -7.94 -11.47
N ASP A 152 -6.68 -8.05 -12.65
CA ASP A 152 -6.67 -6.99 -13.67
C ASP A 152 -7.26 -5.67 -13.18
N GLY A 153 -8.35 -5.72 -12.41
CA GLY A 153 -9.00 -4.54 -11.86
C GLY A 153 -8.07 -3.77 -10.92
N GLU A 154 -7.45 -4.48 -9.98
CA GLU A 154 -6.51 -3.91 -9.03
C GLU A 154 -5.27 -3.35 -9.75
N MET A 155 -4.78 -4.06 -10.78
CA MET A 155 -3.65 -3.59 -11.58
C MET A 155 -3.97 -2.31 -12.36
N ILE A 156 -5.18 -2.14 -12.88
CA ILE A 156 -5.62 -0.90 -13.53
C ILE A 156 -5.58 0.26 -12.52
N GLU A 157 -6.17 0.08 -11.35
CA GLU A 157 -6.22 1.10 -10.30
C GLU A 157 -4.82 1.48 -9.81
N ILE A 158 -3.93 0.50 -9.61
CA ILE A 158 -2.51 0.74 -9.27
C ILE A 158 -1.86 1.61 -10.34
N MET A 159 -2.05 1.28 -11.63
CA MET A 159 -1.42 2.01 -12.73
C MET A 159 -1.98 3.45 -12.86
N GLU A 160 -3.24 3.68 -12.54
CA GLU A 160 -3.83 5.02 -12.44
C GLU A 160 -3.26 5.81 -11.27
N MET A 161 -3.09 5.17 -10.12
CA MET A 161 -2.46 5.78 -8.95
C MET A 161 -1.01 6.15 -9.23
N VAL A 162 -0.24 5.25 -9.87
CA VAL A 162 1.12 5.49 -10.32
C VAL A 162 1.18 6.72 -11.23
N LYS A 163 0.26 6.88 -12.19
CA LYS A 163 0.20 8.09 -13.03
C LYS A 163 -0.06 9.36 -12.21
N THR A 164 -0.87 9.26 -11.17
CA THR A 164 -1.27 10.39 -10.31
C THR A 164 -0.11 10.89 -9.46
N ILE A 165 0.71 9.98 -8.94
CA ILE A 165 1.87 10.30 -8.09
C ILE A 165 3.18 10.45 -8.86
N ARG A 166 3.19 10.13 -10.15
CA ARG A 166 4.40 10.23 -10.97
C ARG A 166 4.72 11.71 -11.22
N HIS A 167 5.78 12.17 -10.59
CA HIS A 167 6.32 13.50 -10.82
C HIS A 167 7.43 13.47 -11.89
N LYS A 168 7.82 14.65 -12.40
CA LYS A 168 9.08 14.76 -13.16
C LYS A 168 10.23 14.36 -12.21
N PRO A 169 11.21 13.57 -12.65
CA PRO A 169 12.30 13.12 -11.78
C PRO A 169 12.93 14.31 -11.08
N LEU A 170 13.07 14.23 -9.75
CA LEU A 170 13.65 15.27 -8.92
C LEU A 170 15.13 15.42 -9.27
N LYS A 171 15.46 16.33 -10.19
CA LYS A 171 16.85 16.68 -10.49
C LYS A 171 17.45 17.36 -9.24
N ASN A 172 18.53 16.80 -8.69
CA ASN A 172 19.42 17.40 -7.67
C ASN A 172 18.94 17.47 -6.20
N ARG A 173 18.39 16.40 -5.60
CA ARG A 173 18.26 16.32 -4.13
C ARG A 173 19.13 15.20 -3.56
N GLN A 174 19.84 15.48 -2.46
CA GLN A 174 20.53 14.46 -1.68
C GLN A 174 19.47 13.63 -0.95
N ILE A 175 19.58 12.30 -1.03
CA ILE A 175 18.74 11.38 -0.29
C ILE A 175 19.06 11.57 1.20
N PRO A 176 18.06 11.76 2.09
CA PRO A 176 18.32 11.82 3.53
C PRO A 176 19.03 10.53 3.97
N GLN A 177 20.19 10.69 4.61
CA GLN A 177 20.99 9.59 5.17
C GLN A 177 20.36 9.06 6.44
#